data_AF-A0A8J8TJN3-F1
#
_entry.id   AF-A0A8J8TJN3-F1
#
_cell.length_a   1.000
_cell.length_b   1.000
_cell.length_c   1.000
_cell.angle_alpha   90.00
_cell.angle_beta   90.00
_cell.angle_gamma   90.00
#
_symmetry.space_group_name_H-M   'P 1'
#
loop_
_entity.id
_entity.type
_entity.pdbx_description
1 polymer ?
#
loop_
_entity_poly.entity_id
_entity_poly.type
_entity_poly.pdbx_seq_one_letter_code
_entity_poly.pdbx_strand_id
1 'polypeptide(L)'
;TIDGVLGMPRRYAEVPASIYIPFQQLADVGTVLMGIGLVTAFVELVYSWIRGKNVIGIDPWNAMAIGLNDFYIKPVKLPLSFGKSLDGAHDEEYHGIKIPYYSLLGIMLSFIPIGFTFILIGIIPVGLVFIAAFMGMGIYWAYDQWFKTIPPSMYLDGGSPSISNAVNGLSTLGITTMRDTRTAVLWFILAEIFLFGSFIGGYMFVASPVTNPIAYANVPPLRVEYFPLPTIMTIILLSSSVPAHLAYEFFKKGNMKMFKSLGILTAAMGFTFLMGQLYEFTHVIHFTPQQSAFTAFFFSTVSLHGFHVIMGLTIWAFVLLRTQKGVIPYSGSVAATYYWHFVDAIWVVVFSTFYLHLFV
;
A
#
# COMPACT_ATOMS: atom_id res chain seq x y z
N THR A 1 38.09 4.32 3.86
CA THR A 1 39.05 5.10 3.05
C THR A 1 40.19 5.53 3.96
N ILE A 2 41.37 5.83 3.41
CA ILE A 2 42.52 6.33 4.19
C ILE A 2 42.12 7.60 4.96
N ASP A 3 41.33 8.48 4.33
CA ASP A 3 40.76 9.67 4.97
C ASP A 3 39.96 9.37 6.25
N GLY A 4 39.18 8.29 6.25
CA GLY A 4 38.44 7.88 7.44
C GLY A 4 39.34 7.42 8.58
N VAL A 5 40.48 6.77 8.27
CA VAL A 5 41.49 6.37 9.26
C VAL A 5 42.22 7.59 9.81
N LEU A 6 42.46 8.60 8.96
CA LEU A 6 43.06 9.89 9.33
C LEU A 6 42.06 10.84 10.01
N GLY A 7 40.83 10.40 10.29
CA GLY A 7 39.83 11.17 11.01
C GLY A 7 39.18 12.30 10.20
N MET A 8 39.23 12.25 8.87
CA MET A 8 38.58 13.26 8.03
C MET A 8 37.06 13.26 8.27
N PRO A 9 36.47 14.40 8.69
CA PRO A 9 35.03 14.49 8.83
C PRO A 9 34.36 14.49 7.44
N ARG A 10 33.19 13.85 7.34
CA ARG A 10 32.39 13.84 6.11
C ARG A 10 31.47 15.08 6.04
N ARG A 11 30.93 15.35 4.85
CA ARG A 11 30.01 16.47 4.57
C ARG A 11 30.65 17.85 4.70
N TYR A 12 31.95 17.94 4.43
CA TYR A 12 32.66 19.19 4.27
C TYR A 12 32.73 19.52 2.78
N ALA A 13 32.39 20.78 2.43
CA ALA A 13 32.48 21.26 1.05
C ALA A 13 33.93 21.47 0.61
N GLU A 14 34.82 21.74 1.57
CA GLU A 14 36.24 21.95 1.35
C GLU A 14 37.06 20.97 2.19
N VAL A 15 38.26 20.63 1.71
CA VAL A 15 39.16 19.72 2.43
C VAL A 15 39.66 20.42 3.70
N PRO A 16 39.33 19.92 4.91
CA PRO A 16 39.50 20.67 6.16
C PRO A 16 40.95 20.78 6.63
N ALA A 17 41.86 19.97 6.11
CA ALA A 17 43.28 20.01 6.43
C ALA A 17 44.14 19.49 5.28
N SER A 18 45.37 20.01 5.19
CA SER A 18 46.31 19.69 4.10
C SER A 18 46.70 18.22 4.04
N ILE A 19 46.67 17.51 5.16
CA ILE A 19 46.99 16.06 5.25
C ILE A 19 46.06 15.21 4.38
N TYR A 20 44.83 15.66 4.13
CA TYR A 20 43.84 14.92 3.33
C TYR A 20 43.93 15.20 1.83
N ILE A 21 44.61 16.30 1.42
CA ILE A 21 44.62 16.77 0.02
C ILE A 21 45.10 15.69 -0.96
N PRO A 22 46.22 14.96 -0.73
CA PRO A 22 46.69 13.97 -1.68
C PRO A 22 45.70 12.83 -1.92
N PHE A 23 44.98 12.42 -0.86
CA PHE A 23 44.01 11.33 -0.92
C PHE A 23 42.71 11.76 -1.61
N GLN A 24 42.27 13.00 -1.36
CA GLN A 24 41.11 13.58 -2.04
C GLN A 24 41.39 13.79 -3.53
N GLN A 25 42.57 14.28 -3.90
CA GLN A 25 43.00 14.37 -5.31
C GLN A 25 43.00 13.00 -6.00
N LEU A 26 43.44 11.94 -5.30
CA LEU A 26 43.37 10.58 -5.83
C LEU A 26 41.92 10.10 -6.01
N ALA A 27 41.02 10.41 -5.07
CA ALA A 27 39.60 10.11 -5.19
C ALA A 27 38.93 10.87 -6.34
N ASP A 28 39.32 12.12 -6.58
CA ASP A 28 38.85 12.93 -7.71
C ASP A 28 39.26 12.31 -9.05
N VAL A 29 40.51 11.86 -9.18
CA VAL A 29 40.97 11.11 -10.37
C VAL A 29 40.14 9.84 -10.56
N GLY A 30 39.88 9.08 -9.50
CA GLY A 30 39.01 7.91 -9.55
C GLY A 30 37.58 8.24 -10.02
N THR A 31 37.04 9.38 -9.58
CA THR A 31 35.71 9.87 -9.99
C THR A 31 35.69 10.24 -11.47
N VAL A 32 36.73 10.88 -11.99
CA VAL A 32 36.86 11.18 -13.43
C VAL A 32 36.92 9.89 -14.25
N LEU A 33 37.70 8.90 -13.81
CA LEU A 33 37.77 7.59 -14.47
C LEU A 33 36.42 6.88 -14.47
N MET A 34 35.69 6.91 -13.36
CA MET A 34 34.34 6.35 -13.28
C MET A 34 33.38 7.08 -14.23
N GLY A 35 33.48 8.41 -14.34
CA GLY A 35 32.71 9.20 -15.30
C GLY A 35 32.97 8.80 -16.76
N ILE A 36 34.24 8.62 -17.14
CA ILE A 36 34.62 8.11 -18.47
C ILE A 36 34.04 6.71 -18.70
N GLY A 37 34.11 5.84 -17.70
CA GLY A 37 33.54 4.49 -17.77
C GLY A 37 32.03 4.49 -17.98
N LEU A 38 31.29 5.35 -17.28
CA LEU A 38 29.83 5.49 -17.44
C LEU A 38 29.45 6.02 -18.83
N VAL A 39 30.18 7.01 -19.34
CA VAL A 39 29.97 7.51 -20.71
C VAL A 39 30.22 6.40 -21.74
N THR A 40 31.30 5.63 -21.54
CA THR A 40 31.63 4.51 -22.42
C THR A 40 30.53 3.45 -22.41
N ALA A 41 30.06 3.04 -21.24
CA ALA A 41 28.96 2.07 -21.10
C ALA A 41 27.66 2.58 -21.75
N PHE A 42 27.34 3.86 -21.61
CA PHE A 42 26.18 4.45 -22.27
C PHE A 42 26.31 4.45 -23.79
N VAL A 43 27.49 4.80 -24.31
CA VAL A 43 27.79 4.76 -25.75
C VAL A 43 27.70 3.33 -26.29
N GLU A 44 28.20 2.33 -25.56
CA GLU A 44 28.09 0.92 -25.95
C GLU A 44 26.63 0.46 -25.98
N LEU A 45 25.81 0.89 -25.02
CA LEU A 45 24.38 0.57 -25.00
C LEU A 45 23.65 1.17 -26.20
N VAL A 46 23.91 2.44 -26.53
CA VAL A 46 23.35 3.10 -27.71
C VAL A 46 23.85 2.45 -29.01
N TYR A 47 25.15 2.13 -29.08
CA TYR A 47 25.74 1.46 -30.23
C TYR A 47 25.13 0.07 -30.44
N SER A 48 24.98 -0.72 -29.37
CA SER A 48 24.34 -2.04 -29.39
C SER A 48 22.88 -1.94 -29.83
N TRP A 49 22.15 -0.91 -29.41
CA TRP A 49 20.76 -0.71 -29.85
C TRP A 49 20.66 -0.37 -31.34
N ILE A 50 21.56 0.47 -31.87
CA ILE A 50 21.48 0.92 -33.27
C ILE A 50 22.12 -0.09 -34.24
N ARG A 51 23.23 -0.72 -33.85
CA ARG A 51 24.09 -1.53 -34.72
C ARG A 51 24.42 -2.92 -34.15
N GLY A 52 23.88 -3.28 -32.98
CA GLY A 52 24.09 -4.59 -32.38
C GLY A 52 23.57 -5.69 -33.30
N LYS A 53 24.28 -6.81 -33.30
CA LYS A 53 23.83 -8.01 -34.01
C LYS A 53 22.63 -8.59 -33.27
N ASN A 54 21.63 -9.03 -34.03
CA ASN A 54 20.52 -9.79 -33.45
C ASN A 54 21.08 -11.05 -32.77
N VAL A 55 20.58 -11.33 -31.56
CA VAL A 55 20.91 -12.55 -30.84
C VAL A 55 20.30 -13.75 -31.57
N ILE A 56 21.13 -14.73 -31.92
CA ILE A 56 20.70 -15.95 -32.60
C ILE A 56 20.58 -17.06 -31.55
N GLY A 57 19.40 -17.66 -31.45
CA GLY A 57 19.09 -18.69 -30.45
C GLY A 57 18.33 -18.15 -29.25
N ILE A 58 17.79 -19.06 -28.43
CA ILE A 58 16.99 -18.73 -27.24
C ILE A 58 17.89 -18.33 -26.05
N ASP A 59 19.14 -18.81 -26.06
CA ASP A 59 20.11 -18.58 -24.99
C ASP A 59 21.51 -18.38 -25.59
N PRO A 60 21.98 -17.14 -25.74
CA PRO A 60 23.32 -16.85 -26.25
C PRO A 60 24.44 -17.16 -25.25
N TRP A 61 24.12 -17.37 -23.97
CA TRP A 61 25.09 -17.51 -22.89
C TRP A 61 25.20 -18.94 -22.37
N ASN A 62 24.34 -19.85 -22.86
CA ASN A 62 24.24 -21.23 -22.38
C ASN A 62 24.05 -21.30 -20.85
N ALA A 63 23.15 -20.45 -20.34
CA ALA A 63 22.81 -20.33 -18.94
C ALA A 63 21.93 -21.49 -18.46
N MET A 64 22.25 -22.05 -17.29
CA MET A 64 21.46 -23.13 -16.67
C MET A 64 20.27 -22.62 -15.84
N ALA A 65 20.01 -21.31 -15.83
CA ALA A 65 18.96 -20.69 -15.02
C ALA A 65 17.63 -20.61 -15.80
N ILE A 66 16.55 -21.03 -15.15
CA ILE A 66 15.19 -20.93 -15.68
C ILE A 66 14.80 -19.45 -15.71
N GLY A 67 14.51 -18.91 -16.90
CA GLY A 67 14.01 -17.54 -17.08
C GLY A 67 14.91 -16.59 -17.88
N LEU A 68 16.09 -17.03 -18.33
CA LEU A 68 16.99 -16.26 -19.21
C LEU A 68 16.76 -16.57 -20.71
N ASN A 69 15.53 -16.93 -21.10
CA ASN A 69 15.14 -17.12 -22.51
C ASN A 69 14.81 -15.77 -23.21
N ASP A 70 15.53 -14.71 -22.84
CA ASP A 70 15.43 -13.38 -23.43
C ASP A 70 16.10 -13.49 -24.80
N PHE A 71 15.40 -13.53 -25.93
CA PHE A 71 14.84 -12.38 -26.64
C PHE A 71 13.57 -12.73 -27.46
N TYR A 72 13.05 -13.96 -27.31
CA TYR A 72 11.75 -14.39 -27.79
C TYR A 72 11.12 -15.21 -26.69
N ILE A 73 10.20 -14.60 -25.93
CA ILE A 73 9.28 -15.38 -25.10
C ILE A 73 8.32 -16.07 -26.08
N LYS A 74 8.77 -17.14 -26.73
CA LYS A 74 7.85 -18.20 -27.08
C LYS A 74 7.57 -18.91 -25.76
N PRO A 75 6.33 -18.90 -25.27
CA PRO A 75 5.99 -19.64 -24.08
C PRO A 75 6.29 -21.12 -24.29
N VAL A 76 7.10 -21.70 -23.41
CA VAL A 76 7.41 -23.13 -23.42
C VAL A 76 7.10 -23.65 -22.03
N LYS A 77 6.17 -24.61 -21.94
CA LYS A 77 5.81 -25.24 -20.67
C LYS A 77 7.05 -25.85 -20.02
N LEU A 78 7.43 -25.31 -18.87
CA LEU A 78 8.55 -25.86 -18.11
C LEU A 78 8.19 -27.25 -17.59
N PRO A 79 9.06 -28.25 -17.75
CA PRO A 79 8.82 -29.56 -17.17
C PRO A 79 8.85 -29.44 -15.65
N LEU A 80 7.89 -30.07 -14.98
CA LEU A 80 7.80 -30.11 -13.50
C LEU A 80 8.94 -30.92 -12.83
N SER A 81 9.90 -31.42 -13.63
CA SER A 81 11.03 -32.23 -13.20
C SER A 81 12.22 -32.04 -14.15
N PHE A 82 13.45 -32.01 -13.61
CA PHE A 82 14.68 -31.91 -14.40
C PHE A 82 14.83 -33.07 -15.41
N GLY A 83 15.38 -32.79 -16.60
CA GLY A 83 15.75 -33.80 -17.60
C GLY A 83 14.67 -34.22 -18.61
N LYS A 84 13.49 -33.57 -18.61
CA LYS A 84 12.46 -33.80 -19.64
C LYS A 84 12.60 -32.84 -20.81
N SER A 85 12.24 -33.30 -22.00
CA SER A 85 12.11 -32.46 -23.19
C SER A 85 11.08 -31.36 -23.00
N LEU A 86 11.26 -30.26 -23.73
CA LEU A 86 10.30 -29.17 -23.84
C LEU A 86 9.25 -29.55 -24.92
N ASP A 87 8.59 -30.69 -24.76
CA ASP A 87 7.59 -31.22 -25.69
C ASP A 87 6.18 -30.87 -25.21
N GLY A 88 5.67 -29.72 -25.66
CA GLY A 88 4.28 -29.35 -25.38
C GLY A 88 4.00 -27.87 -25.52
N ALA A 89 4.01 -27.38 -26.77
CA ALA A 89 3.33 -26.14 -27.08
C ALA A 89 1.81 -26.42 -27.06
N HIS A 90 1.19 -26.34 -25.89
CA HIS A 90 -0.20 -25.91 -25.83
C HIS A 90 -0.20 -24.38 -25.80
N ASP A 91 -1.18 -23.75 -26.44
CA ASP A 91 -1.39 -22.31 -26.33
C ASP A 91 -1.43 -21.94 -24.85
N GLU A 92 -0.46 -21.16 -24.37
CA GLU A 92 -0.56 -20.63 -23.02
C GLU A 92 -1.87 -19.84 -22.92
N GLU A 93 -2.59 -20.03 -21.82
CA GLU A 93 -3.61 -19.09 -21.40
C GLU A 93 -2.88 -17.76 -21.16
N TYR A 94 -2.82 -16.90 -22.17
CA TYR A 94 -2.23 -15.58 -22.07
C TYR A 94 -2.86 -14.85 -20.88
N HIS A 95 -2.11 -14.72 -19.78
CA HIS A 95 -2.41 -13.78 -18.71
C HIS A 95 -1.74 -12.43 -18.99
N GLY A 96 -1.70 -12.01 -20.26
CA GLY A 96 -1.27 -10.67 -20.63
C GLY A 96 -2.29 -9.67 -20.11
N ILE A 97 -1.96 -8.96 -19.03
CA ILE A 97 -2.70 -7.76 -18.65
C ILE A 97 -2.40 -6.75 -19.76
N LYS A 98 -3.37 -6.47 -20.64
CA LYS A 98 -3.33 -5.23 -21.44
C LYS A 98 -3.27 -4.10 -20.43
N ILE A 99 -2.09 -3.51 -20.22
CA ILE A 99 -1.93 -2.33 -19.38
C ILE A 99 -2.81 -1.26 -20.03
N PRO A 100 -4.01 -0.98 -19.49
CA PRO A 100 -4.88 -0.01 -20.11
C PRO A 100 -4.18 1.34 -19.96
N TYR A 101 -4.24 2.24 -20.94
CA TYR A 101 -3.73 3.61 -20.77
C TYR A 101 -4.26 4.29 -19.50
N TYR A 102 -5.43 3.85 -19.02
CA TYR A 102 -6.01 4.24 -17.74
C TYR A 102 -5.10 3.92 -16.53
N SER A 103 -4.25 2.89 -16.53
CA SER A 103 -3.35 2.61 -15.40
C SER A 103 -2.36 3.75 -15.13
N LEU A 104 -1.97 4.51 -16.17
CA LEU A 104 -1.14 5.72 -16.01
C LEU A 104 -1.90 6.84 -15.31
N LEU A 105 -3.23 6.95 -15.50
CA LEU A 105 -4.07 7.90 -14.76
C LEU A 105 -4.15 7.52 -13.27
N GLY A 106 -4.12 6.22 -12.94
CA GLY A 106 -4.05 5.76 -11.55
C GLY A 106 -2.78 6.22 -10.84
N ILE A 107 -1.64 6.21 -11.53
CA ILE A 107 -0.37 6.74 -11.00
C ILE A 107 -0.50 8.23 -10.66
N MET A 108 -1.42 8.97 -11.29
CA MET A 108 -1.60 10.40 -11.00
C MET A 108 -1.97 10.68 -9.53
N LEU A 109 -2.59 9.72 -8.82
CA LEU A 109 -2.87 9.83 -7.39
C LEU A 109 -1.61 9.97 -6.53
N SER A 110 -0.46 9.45 -6.96
CA SER A 110 0.79 9.58 -6.20
C SER A 110 1.40 10.98 -6.25
N PHE A 111 0.87 11.88 -7.10
CA PHE A 111 1.37 13.24 -7.26
C PHE A 111 0.57 14.30 -6.47
N ILE A 112 -0.49 13.92 -5.77
CA ILE A 112 -1.20 14.81 -4.83
C ILE A 112 -0.23 15.50 -3.83
N PRO A 113 0.79 14.82 -3.28
CA PRO A 113 1.80 15.46 -2.41
C PRO A 113 2.49 16.69 -3.00
N ILE A 114 2.65 16.78 -4.32
CA ILE A 114 3.24 17.98 -4.98
C ILE A 114 2.39 19.22 -4.67
N GLY A 115 1.06 19.08 -4.71
CA GLY A 115 0.17 20.19 -4.38
C GLY A 115 0.29 20.62 -2.91
N PHE A 116 0.45 19.68 -1.99
CA PHE A 116 0.75 20.00 -0.59
C PHE A 116 2.11 20.69 -0.44
N THR A 117 3.14 20.30 -1.20
CA THR A 117 4.44 20.99 -1.20
C THR A 117 4.30 22.46 -1.63
N PHE A 118 3.52 22.76 -2.67
CA PHE A 118 3.26 24.14 -3.09
C PHE A 118 2.55 24.96 -2.00
N ILE A 119 1.60 24.37 -1.27
CA ILE A 119 0.94 25.02 -0.13
C ILE A 119 1.97 25.32 0.96
N LEU A 120 2.85 24.37 1.29
CA LEU A 120 3.86 24.52 2.35
C LEU A 120 4.90 25.60 2.05
N ILE A 121 5.23 25.84 0.77
CA ILE A 121 6.12 26.94 0.35
C ILE A 121 5.38 28.27 0.11
N GLY A 122 4.08 28.35 0.42
CA GLY A 122 3.29 29.57 0.38
C GLY A 122 2.55 29.85 -0.94
N ILE A 123 2.66 28.97 -1.94
CA ILE A 123 1.99 29.13 -3.25
C ILE A 123 0.64 28.38 -3.25
N ILE A 124 -0.27 28.85 -2.39
CA ILE A 124 -1.54 28.16 -2.07
C ILE A 124 -2.41 27.90 -3.32
N PRO A 125 -2.68 28.87 -4.23
CA PRO A 125 -3.58 28.64 -5.36
C PRO A 125 -3.07 27.53 -6.29
N VAL A 126 -1.77 27.50 -6.55
CA VAL A 126 -1.14 26.46 -7.38
C VAL A 126 -1.26 25.10 -6.70
N GLY A 127 -0.99 25.05 -5.39
CA GLY A 127 -1.11 23.81 -4.64
C GLY A 127 -2.53 23.22 -4.65
N LEU A 128 -3.56 24.06 -4.48
CA LEU A 128 -4.97 23.63 -4.57
C LEU A 128 -5.34 23.12 -5.97
N VAL A 129 -4.87 23.80 -7.04
CA VAL A 129 -5.07 23.35 -8.42
C VAL A 129 -4.44 21.97 -8.65
N PHE A 130 -3.21 21.76 -8.17
CA PHE A 130 -2.52 20.47 -8.30
C PHE A 130 -3.24 19.34 -7.54
N ILE A 131 -3.67 19.60 -6.30
CA ILE A 131 -4.45 18.64 -5.51
C ILE A 131 -5.74 18.28 -6.26
N ALA A 132 -6.52 19.28 -6.69
CA ALA A 132 -7.78 19.05 -7.38
C ALA A 132 -7.59 18.31 -8.71
N ALA A 133 -6.57 18.66 -9.50
CA ALA A 133 -6.29 18.03 -10.78
C ALA A 133 -5.93 16.55 -10.60
N PHE A 134 -4.95 16.23 -9.74
CA PHE A 134 -4.52 14.85 -9.54
C PHE A 134 -5.55 13.99 -8.82
N MET A 135 -6.26 14.55 -7.84
CA MET A 135 -7.40 13.88 -7.20
C MET A 135 -8.50 13.59 -8.22
N GLY A 136 -8.85 14.56 -9.07
CA GLY A 136 -9.86 14.39 -10.12
C GLY A 136 -9.49 13.30 -11.13
N MET A 137 -8.24 13.29 -11.61
CA MET A 137 -7.72 12.25 -12.50
C MET A 137 -7.77 10.86 -11.85
N GLY A 138 -7.39 10.78 -10.57
CA GLY A 138 -7.42 9.55 -9.80
C GLY A 138 -8.83 9.01 -9.53
N ILE A 139 -9.78 9.89 -9.19
CA ILE A 139 -11.19 9.53 -9.02
C ILE A 139 -11.78 9.07 -10.35
N TYR A 140 -11.47 9.76 -11.46
CA TYR A 140 -11.90 9.35 -12.79
C TYR A 140 -11.35 7.97 -13.15
N TRP A 141 -10.07 7.74 -12.88
CA TRP A 141 -9.44 6.42 -13.07
C TRP A 141 -10.13 5.34 -12.24
N ALA A 142 -10.33 5.58 -10.94
CA ALA A 142 -11.00 4.64 -10.05
C ALA A 142 -12.42 4.34 -10.53
N TYR A 143 -13.16 5.36 -10.98
CA TYR A 143 -14.50 5.21 -11.54
C TYR A 143 -14.48 4.36 -12.83
N ASP A 144 -13.59 4.67 -13.77
CA ASP A 144 -13.48 3.98 -15.04
C ASP A 144 -13.10 2.50 -14.84
N GLN A 145 -12.05 2.25 -14.06
CA GLN A 145 -11.58 0.90 -13.76
C GLN A 145 -12.61 0.08 -12.97
N TRP A 146 -13.23 0.69 -11.97
CA TRP A 146 -14.13 -0.03 -11.08
C TRP A 146 -15.52 -0.22 -11.68
N PHE A 147 -16.05 0.75 -12.42
CA PHE A 147 -17.44 0.67 -12.90
C PHE A 147 -17.58 0.30 -14.38
N LYS A 148 -16.61 0.60 -15.25
CA LYS A 148 -16.73 0.30 -16.69
C LYS A 148 -16.06 -1.02 -17.07
N THR A 149 -14.89 -1.33 -16.53
CA THR A 149 -14.25 -2.64 -16.72
C THR A 149 -14.93 -3.69 -15.84
N ILE A 150 -15.42 -4.77 -16.45
CA ILE A 150 -15.99 -5.93 -15.75
C ILE A 150 -14.87 -6.97 -15.59
N PRO A 151 -14.23 -7.12 -14.41
CA PRO A 151 -13.33 -8.23 -14.15
C PRO A 151 -14.14 -9.53 -14.10
N PRO A 152 -13.49 -10.71 -14.23
CA PRO A 152 -14.14 -12.00 -14.02
C PRO A 152 -14.79 -12.00 -12.62
N SER A 153 -16.10 -11.85 -12.59
CA SER A 153 -16.87 -11.71 -11.37
C SER A 153 -17.83 -12.88 -11.25
N MET A 154 -18.17 -13.27 -10.02
CA MET A 154 -19.15 -14.34 -9.78
C MET A 154 -20.52 -13.86 -10.28
N TYR A 155 -20.92 -14.28 -11.48
CA TYR A 155 -22.27 -14.09 -11.99
C TYR A 155 -23.20 -15.02 -11.21
N LEU A 156 -24.23 -14.42 -10.60
CA LEU A 156 -25.27 -15.16 -9.89
C LEU A 156 -26.36 -15.55 -10.90
N ASP A 157 -26.12 -16.60 -11.68
CA ASP A 157 -27.23 -17.32 -12.30
C ASP A 157 -27.85 -18.25 -11.24
N GLY A 158 -29.17 -18.21 -11.11
CA GLY A 158 -29.97 -18.81 -10.03
C GLY A 158 -29.99 -20.34 -9.94
N GLY A 159 -28.83 -20.98 -9.93
CA GLY A 159 -28.61 -22.36 -9.53
C GLY A 159 -27.47 -22.40 -8.51
N SER A 160 -27.51 -23.38 -7.61
CA SER A 160 -26.49 -23.63 -6.58
C SER A 160 -25.05 -23.35 -7.07
N PRO A 161 -24.14 -22.81 -6.22
CA PRO A 161 -22.78 -22.48 -6.62
C PRO A 161 -22.01 -23.75 -6.93
N SER A 162 -22.16 -24.27 -8.15
CA SER A 162 -21.32 -25.34 -8.65
C SER A 162 -20.09 -24.68 -9.27
N ILE A 163 -18.97 -24.88 -8.58
CA ILE A 163 -17.62 -24.63 -9.10
C ILE A 163 -17.46 -25.33 -10.47
N SER A 164 -18.29 -26.33 -10.79
CA SER A 164 -18.28 -27.11 -12.03
C SER A 164 -18.85 -26.41 -13.26
N ASN A 165 -19.81 -25.47 -13.13
CA ASN A 165 -20.40 -24.85 -14.34
C ASN A 165 -19.58 -23.68 -14.87
N ALA A 166 -18.61 -23.18 -14.11
CA ALA A 166 -17.57 -22.28 -14.59
C ALA A 166 -16.52 -23.02 -15.47
N VAL A 167 -16.47 -24.36 -15.42
CA VAL A 167 -15.40 -25.18 -16.03
C VAL A 167 -15.57 -25.39 -17.54
N ASN A 168 -16.75 -25.15 -18.10
CA ASN A 168 -16.98 -25.37 -19.54
C ASN A 168 -16.76 -24.14 -20.43
N GLY A 169 -16.19 -23.05 -19.88
CA GLY A 169 -15.90 -21.84 -20.65
C GLY A 169 -15.08 -20.75 -19.94
N LEU A 170 -14.87 -20.84 -18.63
CA LEU A 170 -13.85 -20.04 -17.95
C LEU A 170 -12.70 -20.95 -17.58
N SER A 171 -11.58 -20.71 -18.24
CA SER A 171 -10.31 -21.30 -17.92
C SER A 171 -9.95 -21.13 -16.44
N THR A 172 -9.07 -22.01 -16.00
CA THR A 172 -8.20 -22.00 -14.81
C THR A 172 -7.83 -20.61 -14.24
N LEU A 173 -7.84 -19.57 -15.09
CA LEU A 173 -7.88 -18.12 -14.86
C LEU A 173 -8.68 -17.64 -13.64
N GLY A 174 -9.84 -18.23 -13.33
CA GLY A 174 -10.62 -17.85 -12.14
C GLY A 174 -9.91 -18.24 -10.83
N ILE A 175 -9.37 -19.45 -10.76
CA ILE A 175 -8.89 -20.05 -9.50
C ILE A 175 -7.51 -19.51 -9.09
N THR A 176 -6.63 -19.22 -10.06
CA THR A 176 -5.30 -18.64 -9.81
C THR A 176 -5.37 -17.14 -9.52
N THR A 177 -6.18 -16.37 -10.25
CA THR A 177 -6.39 -14.94 -9.98
C THR A 177 -7.11 -14.70 -8.64
N MET A 178 -8.00 -15.61 -8.22
CA MET A 178 -8.65 -15.58 -6.91
C MET A 178 -7.67 -15.79 -5.73
N ARG A 179 -6.61 -16.58 -5.92
CA ARG A 179 -5.55 -16.77 -4.90
C ARG A 179 -4.64 -15.54 -4.77
N ASP A 180 -4.56 -14.72 -5.81
CA ASP A 180 -3.60 -13.61 -5.89
C ASP A 180 -4.03 -12.37 -5.08
N THR A 181 -5.32 -12.02 -5.09
CA THR A 181 -5.80 -10.81 -4.37
C THR A 181 -5.58 -10.91 -2.87
N ARG A 182 -5.85 -12.07 -2.25
CA ARG A 182 -5.63 -12.26 -0.81
C ARG A 182 -4.15 -12.06 -0.46
N THR A 183 -3.24 -12.66 -1.23
CA THR A 183 -1.80 -12.54 -1.01
C THR A 183 -1.34 -11.09 -1.14
N ALA A 184 -1.80 -10.38 -2.19
CA ALA A 184 -1.48 -8.97 -2.38
C ALA A 184 -1.97 -8.09 -1.22
N VAL A 185 -3.22 -8.27 -0.78
CA VAL A 185 -3.78 -7.54 0.37
C VAL A 185 -3.02 -7.84 1.66
N LEU A 186 -2.59 -9.09 1.88
CA LEU A 186 -1.79 -9.44 3.07
C LEU A 186 -0.40 -8.79 3.06
N TRP A 187 0.28 -8.74 1.92
CA TRP A 187 1.56 -8.02 1.79
C TRP A 187 1.39 -6.51 2.00
N PHE A 188 0.30 -5.94 1.50
CA PHE A 188 -0.05 -4.55 1.75
C PHE A 188 -0.30 -4.29 3.24
N ILE A 189 -1.12 -5.12 3.90
CA ILE A 189 -1.36 -5.05 5.35
C ILE A 189 -0.06 -5.18 6.15
N LEU A 190 0.87 -6.05 5.72
CA LEU A 190 2.17 -6.16 6.39
C LEU A 190 2.94 -4.85 6.37
N ALA A 191 2.93 -4.12 5.25
CA ALA A 191 3.54 -2.79 5.17
C ALA A 191 2.87 -1.80 6.15
N GLU A 192 1.53 -1.85 6.25
CA GLU A 192 0.80 -1.00 7.18
C GLU A 192 1.10 -1.32 8.66
N ILE A 193 1.32 -2.59 9.00
CA ILE A 193 1.75 -2.99 10.35
C ILE A 193 3.09 -2.34 10.71
N PHE A 194 4.06 -2.30 9.78
CA PHE A 194 5.33 -1.61 10.01
C PHE A 194 5.16 -0.09 10.10
N LEU A 195 4.27 0.50 9.29
CA LEU A 195 3.94 1.92 9.38
C LEU A 195 3.42 2.27 10.78
N PHE A 196 2.34 1.64 11.25
CA PHE A 196 1.79 1.90 12.59
C PHE A 196 2.77 1.53 13.70
N GLY A 197 3.51 0.43 13.54
CA GLY A 197 4.53 -0.01 14.48
C GLY A 197 5.61 1.04 14.70
N SER A 198 6.00 1.79 13.66
CA SER A 198 6.97 2.89 13.80
C SER A 198 6.43 4.07 14.63
N PHE A 199 5.17 4.46 14.43
CA PHE A 199 4.54 5.56 15.18
C PHE A 199 4.29 5.18 16.64
N ILE A 200 3.76 3.98 16.88
CA ILE A 200 3.49 3.46 18.23
C ILE A 200 4.82 3.21 18.97
N GLY A 201 5.82 2.61 18.32
CA GLY A 201 7.15 2.40 18.90
C GLY A 201 7.85 3.72 19.24
N GLY A 202 7.74 4.74 18.37
CA GLY A 202 8.23 6.09 18.65
C GLY A 202 7.56 6.72 19.87
N TYR A 203 6.24 6.59 19.98
CA TYR A 203 5.50 7.01 21.17
C TYR A 203 5.98 6.30 22.43
N MET A 204 6.09 4.97 22.41
CA MET A 204 6.52 4.18 23.58
C MET A 204 7.94 4.58 24.04
N PHE A 205 8.83 4.90 23.11
CA PHE A 205 10.18 5.38 23.44
C PHE A 205 10.15 6.75 24.15
N VAL A 206 9.33 7.68 23.67
CA VAL A 206 9.20 9.02 24.28
C VAL A 206 8.44 8.99 25.59
N ALA A 207 7.42 8.14 25.69
CA ALA A 207 6.58 7.99 26.86
C ALA A 207 7.18 7.03 27.92
N SER A 208 8.36 6.46 27.70
CA SER A 208 8.96 5.54 28.67
C SER A 208 9.49 6.29 29.91
N PRO A 209 9.04 5.94 31.12
CA PRO A 209 9.58 6.53 32.35
C PRO A 209 11.04 6.13 32.61
N VAL A 210 11.52 5.05 31.98
CA VAL A 210 12.88 4.53 32.14
C VAL A 210 13.87 5.27 31.24
N THR A 211 13.53 5.47 29.97
CA THR A 211 14.45 6.11 29.01
C THR A 211 14.30 7.63 28.96
N ASN A 212 13.11 8.16 29.26
CA ASN A 212 12.81 9.60 29.16
C ASN A 212 12.00 10.13 30.37
N PRO A 213 12.54 10.08 31.60
CA PRO A 213 11.82 10.46 32.82
C PRO A 213 11.33 11.92 32.83
N ILE A 214 12.09 12.85 32.24
CA ILE A 214 11.71 14.28 32.16
C ILE A 214 10.55 14.48 31.18
N ALA A 215 10.55 13.78 30.04
CA ALA A 215 9.47 13.87 29.07
C ALA A 215 8.19 13.22 29.62
N TYR A 216 8.32 12.07 30.29
CA TYR A 216 7.21 11.37 30.95
C TYR A 216 6.51 12.24 32.01
N ALA A 217 7.27 12.94 32.85
CA ALA A 217 6.71 13.83 33.87
C ALA A 217 5.90 15.00 33.29
N ASN A 218 6.15 15.37 32.03
CA ASN A 218 5.46 16.43 31.30
C ASN A 218 4.41 15.90 30.31
N VAL A 219 4.13 14.58 30.31
CA VAL A 219 3.04 14.03 29.51
C VAL A 219 1.75 14.67 30.02
N PRO A 220 1.05 15.48 29.19
CA PRO A 220 -0.20 16.04 29.63
C PRO A 220 -1.13 14.88 29.98
N PRO A 221 -1.91 14.98 31.07
CA PRO A 221 -2.94 14.02 31.33
C PRO A 221 -3.96 14.17 30.22
N LEU A 222 -3.82 13.42 29.12
CA LEU A 222 -4.93 13.05 28.23
C LEU A 222 -5.85 12.12 29.00
N ARG A 223 -6.30 12.56 30.17
CA ARG A 223 -7.53 12.06 30.76
C ARG A 223 -8.57 12.56 29.79
N VAL A 224 -8.99 11.70 28.88
CA VAL A 224 -10.09 12.02 27.98
C VAL A 224 -11.25 12.38 28.89
N GLU A 225 -11.54 13.68 29.02
CA GLU A 225 -12.56 14.21 29.94
C GLU A 225 -13.96 13.65 29.63
N TYR A 226 -14.09 12.96 28.49
CA TYR A 226 -15.31 12.39 27.93
C TYR A 226 -15.40 10.86 28.00
N PHE A 227 -14.86 10.22 29.03
CA PHE A 227 -15.30 8.85 29.34
C PHE A 227 -16.83 8.86 29.56
N PRO A 228 -17.64 8.08 28.81
CA PRO A 228 -17.29 6.84 28.11
C PRO A 228 -17.27 6.87 26.57
N LEU A 229 -17.24 8.05 25.91
CA LEU A 229 -17.39 8.15 24.45
C LEU A 229 -16.38 7.31 23.65
N PRO A 230 -15.05 7.39 23.87
CA PRO A 230 -14.09 6.58 23.12
C PRO A 230 -14.31 5.07 23.33
N THR A 231 -14.70 4.66 24.53
CA THR A 231 -15.02 3.26 24.84
C THR A 231 -16.24 2.77 24.06
N ILE A 232 -17.30 3.57 24.00
CA ILE A 232 -18.51 3.25 23.23
C ILE A 232 -18.16 3.15 21.74
N MET A 233 -17.40 4.10 21.21
CA MET A 233 -16.96 4.09 19.82
C MET A 233 -16.09 2.87 19.51
N THR A 234 -15.17 2.50 20.40
CA THR A 234 -14.39 1.26 20.31
C THR A 234 -15.28 0.02 20.26
N ILE A 235 -16.30 -0.08 21.13
CA ILE A 235 -17.23 -1.21 21.10
C ILE A 235 -17.97 -1.27 19.76
N ILE A 236 -18.43 -0.14 19.23
CA ILE A 236 -19.10 -0.07 17.92
C ILE A 236 -18.15 -0.53 16.81
N LEU A 237 -16.93 -0.02 16.77
CA LEU A 237 -15.98 -0.37 15.72
C LEU A 237 -15.62 -1.85 15.76
N LEU A 238 -15.22 -2.39 16.93
CA LEU A 238 -14.87 -3.81 17.06
C LEU A 238 -16.06 -4.74 16.80
N SER A 239 -17.28 -4.31 17.15
CA SER A 239 -18.49 -5.06 16.82
C SER A 239 -18.77 -5.10 15.31
N SER A 240 -18.28 -4.12 14.55
CA SER A 240 -18.46 -4.03 13.09
C SER A 240 -17.70 -5.13 12.32
N SER A 241 -16.67 -5.73 12.91
CA SER A 241 -15.99 -6.91 12.35
C SER A 241 -16.92 -8.11 12.17
N VAL A 242 -17.93 -8.28 13.03
CA VAL A 242 -18.87 -9.42 12.93
C VAL A 242 -19.71 -9.36 11.66
N PRO A 243 -20.46 -8.27 11.35
CA PRO A 243 -21.18 -8.17 10.09
C PRO A 243 -20.23 -8.16 8.89
N ALA A 244 -19.01 -7.61 8.99
CA ALA A 244 -18.02 -7.66 7.91
C ALA A 244 -17.64 -9.11 7.55
N HIS A 245 -17.38 -9.94 8.56
CA HIS A 245 -17.06 -11.35 8.39
C HIS A 245 -18.25 -12.15 7.86
N LEU A 246 -19.44 -11.93 8.42
CA LEU A 246 -20.66 -12.59 7.94
C LEU A 246 -20.98 -12.20 6.49
N ALA A 247 -20.76 -10.96 6.09
CA ALA A 247 -20.90 -10.53 4.70
C ALA A 247 -19.98 -11.39 3.81
N TYR A 248 -18.71 -11.55 4.17
CA TYR A 248 -17.77 -12.40 3.45
C TYR A 248 -18.22 -13.87 3.35
N GLU A 249 -18.76 -14.44 4.42
CA GLU A 249 -19.33 -15.80 4.39
C GLU A 249 -20.53 -15.93 3.45
N PHE A 250 -21.45 -14.96 3.46
CA PHE A 250 -22.60 -14.94 2.55
C PHE A 250 -22.19 -14.66 1.10
N PHE A 251 -21.13 -13.89 0.89
CA PHE A 251 -20.50 -13.72 -0.42
C PHE A 251 -20.00 -15.05 -0.98
N LYS A 252 -19.27 -15.85 -0.18
CA LYS A 252 -18.81 -17.20 -0.61
C LYS A 252 -19.97 -18.14 -0.96
N LYS A 253 -21.14 -17.92 -0.36
CA LYS A 253 -22.38 -18.66 -0.62
C LYS A 253 -23.22 -18.08 -1.77
N GLY A 254 -22.77 -16.99 -2.41
CA GLY A 254 -23.51 -16.31 -3.48
C GLY A 254 -24.76 -15.55 -3.03
N ASN A 255 -24.96 -15.34 -1.72
CA ASN A 255 -26.14 -14.64 -1.20
C ASN A 255 -25.95 -13.12 -1.23
N MET A 256 -26.32 -12.51 -2.37
CA MET A 256 -26.23 -11.07 -2.61
C MET A 256 -26.99 -10.24 -1.57
N LYS A 257 -28.19 -10.66 -1.18
CA LYS A 257 -29.05 -9.86 -0.28
C LYS A 257 -28.41 -9.72 1.09
N MET A 258 -27.91 -10.82 1.65
CA MET A 258 -27.23 -10.81 2.95
C MET A 258 -25.87 -10.12 2.87
N PHE A 259 -25.11 -10.32 1.79
CA PHE A 259 -23.87 -9.59 1.57
C PHE A 259 -24.09 -8.07 1.61
N LYS A 260 -25.09 -7.57 0.87
CA LYS A 260 -25.45 -6.14 0.83
C LYS A 260 -25.86 -5.62 2.20
N SER A 261 -26.78 -6.29 2.89
CA SER A 261 -27.31 -5.79 4.17
C SER A 261 -26.23 -5.73 5.25
N LEU A 262 -25.39 -6.77 5.35
CA LEU A 262 -24.31 -6.84 6.32
C LEU A 262 -23.16 -5.89 5.97
N GLY A 263 -22.84 -5.72 4.69
CA GLY A 263 -21.86 -4.72 4.25
C GLY A 263 -22.31 -3.29 4.55
N ILE A 264 -23.60 -2.97 4.33
CA ILE A 264 -24.18 -1.67 4.70
C ILE A 264 -24.11 -1.46 6.21
N LEU A 265 -24.45 -2.47 7.00
CA LEU A 265 -24.37 -2.40 8.47
C LEU A 265 -22.92 -2.14 8.93
N THR A 266 -21.96 -2.84 8.35
CA THR A 266 -20.52 -2.64 8.62
C THR A 266 -20.11 -1.20 8.33
N ALA A 267 -20.43 -0.70 7.13
CA ALA A 267 -20.11 0.67 6.72
C ALA A 267 -20.80 1.72 7.60
N ALA A 268 -22.05 1.47 8.02
CA ALA A 268 -22.77 2.37 8.91
C ALA A 268 -22.11 2.46 10.30
N MET A 269 -21.73 1.32 10.88
CA MET A 269 -21.03 1.27 12.18
C MET A 269 -19.66 1.97 12.11
N GLY A 270 -18.89 1.73 11.04
CA GLY A 270 -17.63 2.43 10.81
C GLY A 270 -17.79 3.93 10.61
N PHE A 271 -18.84 4.36 9.91
CA PHE A 271 -19.17 5.78 9.77
C PHE A 271 -19.56 6.40 11.12
N THR A 272 -20.33 5.71 11.95
CA THR A 272 -20.64 6.15 13.31
C THR A 272 -19.38 6.32 14.15
N PHE A 273 -18.44 5.37 14.10
CA PHE A 273 -17.14 5.51 14.75
C PHE A 273 -16.40 6.76 14.27
N LEU A 274 -16.33 6.98 12.96
CA LEU A 274 -15.63 8.13 12.37
C LEU A 274 -16.25 9.46 12.82
N MET A 275 -17.59 9.55 12.90
CA MET A 275 -18.27 10.74 13.41
C MET A 275 -18.01 10.95 14.91
N GLY A 276 -17.96 9.87 15.69
CA GLY A 276 -17.56 9.92 17.10
C GLY A 276 -16.13 10.42 17.28
N GLN A 277 -15.21 9.97 16.43
CA GLN A 277 -13.82 10.43 16.43
C GLN A 277 -13.70 11.91 16.07
N LEU A 278 -14.45 12.38 15.07
CA LEU A 278 -14.50 13.78 14.71
C LEU A 278 -15.06 14.64 15.85
N TYR A 279 -16.12 14.18 16.51
CA TYR A 279 -16.69 14.85 17.68
C TYR A 279 -15.70 14.90 18.86
N GLU A 280 -14.95 13.82 19.11
CA GLU A 280 -13.88 13.83 20.10
C GLU A 280 -12.83 14.90 19.75
N PHE A 281 -12.38 14.96 18.49
CA PHE A 281 -11.38 15.94 18.07
C PHE A 281 -11.83 17.39 18.27
N THR A 282 -13.12 17.72 18.14
CA THR A 282 -13.61 19.07 18.43
C THR A 282 -13.60 19.43 19.93
N HIS A 283 -13.51 18.44 20.83
CA HIS A 283 -13.46 18.66 22.28
C HIS A 283 -12.04 18.54 22.85
N VAL A 284 -11.13 17.90 22.12
CA VAL A 284 -9.69 17.80 22.46
C VAL A 284 -8.90 19.00 21.89
N ILE A 285 -9.56 19.98 21.27
CA ILE A 285 -8.95 21.17 20.64
C ILE A 285 -8.09 22.05 21.55
N HIS A 286 -8.17 21.89 22.87
CA HIS A 286 -7.26 22.53 23.82
C HIS A 286 -5.83 21.97 23.70
N PHE A 287 -5.69 20.77 23.14
CA PHE A 287 -4.42 20.18 22.78
C PHE A 287 -4.08 20.43 21.31
N THR A 288 -2.83 20.81 21.05
CA THR A 288 -2.30 20.97 19.69
C THR A 288 -1.15 20.00 19.45
N PRO A 289 -0.95 19.49 18.23
CA PRO A 289 0.20 18.62 17.90
C PRO A 289 1.56 19.24 18.26
N GLN A 290 1.68 20.56 18.32
CA GLN A 290 2.92 21.28 18.60
C GLN A 290 3.26 21.42 20.09
N GLN A 291 2.33 21.10 20.99
CA GLN A 291 2.53 21.30 22.43
C GLN A 291 3.57 20.35 23.04
N SER A 292 3.59 19.10 22.58
CA SER A 292 4.50 18.07 23.12
C SER A 292 4.70 16.96 22.10
N ALA A 293 5.80 16.22 22.24
CA ALA A 293 6.01 15.00 21.45
C ALA A 293 4.87 13.98 21.66
N PHE A 294 4.30 13.95 22.87
CA PHE A 294 3.16 13.09 23.20
C PHE A 294 1.91 13.44 22.39
N THR A 295 1.49 14.71 22.40
CA THR A 295 0.34 15.17 21.60
C THR A 295 0.60 15.02 20.11
N ALA A 296 1.84 15.24 19.65
CA ALA A 296 2.24 14.99 18.26
C ALA A 296 2.02 13.52 17.85
N PHE A 297 2.49 12.56 18.64
CA PHE A 297 2.31 11.13 18.36
C PHE A 297 0.84 10.70 18.45
N PHE A 298 0.09 11.21 19.44
CA PHE A 298 -1.35 10.95 19.57
C PHE A 298 -2.11 11.41 18.32
N PHE A 299 -2.03 12.70 17.97
CA PHE A 299 -2.75 13.24 16.82
C PHE A 299 -2.30 12.59 15.51
N SER A 300 -1.00 12.31 15.35
CA SER A 300 -0.50 11.65 14.13
C SER A 300 -1.03 10.23 14.01
N THR A 301 -0.98 9.43 15.07
CA THR A 301 -1.37 8.01 15.03
C THR A 301 -2.89 7.83 14.94
N VAL A 302 -3.65 8.60 15.72
CA VAL A 302 -5.12 8.54 15.70
C VAL A 302 -5.65 9.11 14.38
N SER A 303 -5.07 10.19 13.84
CA SER A 303 -5.46 10.68 12.50
C SER A 303 -5.09 9.72 11.38
N LEU A 304 -3.94 9.05 11.49
CA LEU A 304 -3.54 8.00 10.54
C LEU A 304 -4.55 6.85 10.56
N HIS A 305 -4.96 6.40 11.75
CA HIS A 305 -6.03 5.40 11.88
C HIS A 305 -7.36 5.88 11.29
N GLY A 306 -7.79 7.11 11.62
CA GLY A 306 -9.00 7.71 11.05
C GLY A 306 -8.97 7.77 9.52
N PHE A 307 -7.82 8.10 8.93
CA PHE A 307 -7.62 8.01 7.47
C PHE A 307 -7.81 6.57 6.95
N HIS A 308 -7.28 5.56 7.65
CA HIS A 308 -7.48 4.16 7.28
C HIS A 308 -8.94 3.72 7.37
N VAL A 309 -9.70 4.19 8.37
CA VAL A 309 -11.16 3.97 8.47
C VAL A 309 -11.87 4.57 7.26
N ILE A 310 -11.54 5.80 6.86
CA ILE A 310 -12.11 6.46 5.67
C ILE A 310 -11.83 5.64 4.39
N MET A 311 -10.59 5.15 4.23
CA MET A 311 -10.23 4.29 3.11
C MET A 311 -11.01 2.97 3.13
N GLY A 312 -11.18 2.36 4.30
CA GLY A 312 -11.98 1.14 4.48
C GLY A 312 -13.45 1.36 4.10
N LEU A 313 -14.04 2.48 4.52
CA LEU A 313 -15.40 2.87 4.17
C LEU A 313 -15.54 3.10 2.66
N THR A 314 -14.52 3.68 2.03
CA THR A 314 -14.49 3.90 0.57
C THR A 314 -14.42 2.58 -0.19
N ILE A 315 -13.61 1.61 0.28
CA ILE A 315 -13.57 0.26 -0.31
C ILE A 315 -14.94 -0.43 -0.17
N TRP A 316 -15.55 -0.39 1.02
CA TRP A 316 -16.89 -0.93 1.24
C TRP A 316 -17.93 -0.26 0.33
N ALA A 317 -17.89 1.07 0.20
CA ALA A 317 -18.78 1.82 -0.67
C ALA A 317 -18.62 1.38 -2.14
N PHE A 318 -17.40 1.25 -2.65
CA PHE A 318 -17.17 0.79 -4.01
C PHE A 318 -17.66 -0.63 -4.27
N VAL A 319 -17.42 -1.55 -3.33
CA VAL A 319 -17.92 -2.92 -3.41
C VAL A 319 -19.45 -2.95 -3.40
N LEU A 320 -20.09 -2.23 -2.47
CA LEU A 320 -21.55 -2.14 -2.36
C LEU A 320 -22.19 -1.49 -3.59
N LEU A 321 -21.63 -0.40 -4.12
CA LEU A 321 -22.13 0.23 -5.35
C LEU A 321 -22.10 -0.74 -6.53
N ARG A 322 -21.06 -1.59 -6.61
CA ARG A 322 -20.94 -2.58 -7.68
C ARG A 322 -22.01 -3.67 -7.61
N THR A 323 -22.45 -4.03 -6.41
CA THR A 323 -23.56 -4.97 -6.22
C THR A 323 -24.91 -4.47 -6.75
N GLN A 324 -25.07 -3.17 -7.02
CA GLN A 324 -26.26 -2.63 -7.70
C GLN A 324 -26.36 -3.13 -9.15
N LYS A 325 -25.24 -3.48 -9.78
CA LYS A 325 -25.19 -4.09 -11.12
C LYS A 325 -25.42 -5.61 -11.12
N GLY A 326 -25.87 -6.19 -9.99
CA GLY A 326 -26.13 -7.63 -9.86
C GLY A 326 -24.88 -8.50 -9.64
N VAL A 327 -23.71 -7.89 -9.43
CA VAL A 327 -22.42 -8.59 -9.37
C VAL A 327 -21.74 -8.39 -8.01
N ILE A 328 -21.26 -9.47 -7.38
CA ILE A 328 -20.37 -9.36 -6.20
C ILE A 328 -18.92 -9.45 -6.67
N PRO A 329 -18.10 -8.39 -6.53
CA PRO A 329 -16.71 -8.43 -6.97
C PRO A 329 -15.87 -9.28 -6.00
N TYR A 330 -15.29 -10.40 -6.47
CA TYR A 330 -14.49 -11.28 -5.62
C TYR A 330 -13.30 -10.55 -4.97
N SER A 331 -12.46 -9.91 -5.79
CA SER A 331 -11.26 -9.21 -5.33
C SER A 331 -11.60 -8.06 -4.39
N GLY A 332 -12.65 -7.31 -4.72
CA GLY A 332 -13.18 -6.23 -3.89
C GLY A 332 -13.68 -6.71 -2.53
N SER A 333 -14.46 -7.79 -2.49
CA SER A 333 -14.98 -8.36 -1.25
C SER A 333 -13.86 -8.91 -0.35
N VAL A 334 -12.86 -9.58 -0.94
CA VAL A 334 -11.66 -10.03 -0.19
C VAL A 334 -10.91 -8.82 0.38
N ALA A 335 -10.60 -7.82 -0.45
CA ALA A 335 -9.89 -6.63 -0.01
C ALA A 335 -10.66 -5.87 1.09
N ALA A 336 -11.96 -5.65 0.91
CA ALA A 336 -12.82 -4.96 1.88
C ALA A 336 -12.80 -5.65 3.25
N THR A 337 -13.02 -6.97 3.30
CA THR A 337 -13.09 -7.70 4.56
C THR A 337 -11.73 -7.76 5.27
N TYR A 338 -10.65 -8.12 4.57
CA TYR A 338 -9.33 -8.23 5.19
C TYR A 338 -8.80 -6.88 5.66
N TYR A 339 -8.97 -5.83 4.85
CA TYR A 339 -8.56 -4.49 5.22
C TYR A 339 -9.40 -3.94 6.39
N TRP A 340 -10.72 -4.18 6.42
CA TRP A 340 -11.56 -3.76 7.54
C TRP A 340 -11.15 -4.42 8.87
N HIS A 341 -10.88 -5.73 8.86
CA HIS A 341 -10.36 -6.41 10.05
C HIS A 341 -8.99 -5.89 10.50
N PHE A 342 -8.12 -5.48 9.56
CA PHE A 342 -6.86 -4.82 9.90
C PHE A 342 -7.10 -3.49 10.62
N VAL A 343 -8.01 -2.64 10.10
CA VAL A 343 -8.36 -1.35 10.70
C VAL A 343 -8.90 -1.54 12.13
N ASP A 344 -9.73 -2.56 12.37
CA ASP A 344 -10.22 -2.90 13.70
C ASP A 344 -9.08 -3.41 14.61
N ALA A 345 -8.22 -4.30 14.11
CA ALA A 345 -7.13 -4.88 14.89
C ALA A 345 -6.11 -3.83 15.35
N ILE A 346 -5.73 -2.90 14.46
CA ILE A 346 -4.80 -1.84 14.83
C ILE A 346 -5.45 -0.83 15.79
N TRP A 347 -6.77 -0.60 15.70
CA TRP A 347 -7.49 0.23 16.67
C TRP A 347 -7.36 -0.33 18.09
N VAL A 348 -7.41 -1.65 18.28
CA VAL A 348 -7.17 -2.25 19.60
C VAL A 348 -5.83 -1.80 20.16
N VAL A 349 -4.77 -1.87 19.34
CA VAL A 349 -3.42 -1.46 19.76
C VAL A 349 -3.36 0.04 20.04
N VAL A 350 -3.93 0.88 19.17
CA VAL A 350 -3.99 2.35 19.33
C VAL A 350 -4.76 2.71 20.59
N PHE A 351 -5.96 2.17 20.77
CA PHE A 351 -6.81 2.39 21.94
C PHE A 351 -6.11 1.95 23.24
N SER A 352 -5.54 0.75 23.26
CA SER A 352 -4.78 0.26 24.41
C SER A 352 -3.56 1.13 24.74
N THR A 353 -2.89 1.69 23.73
CA THR A 353 -1.68 2.51 23.89
C THR A 353 -1.99 3.91 24.40
N PHE A 354 -2.97 4.58 23.79
CA PHE A 354 -3.23 6.02 24.02
C PHE A 354 -4.37 6.30 24.99
N TYR A 355 -5.37 5.42 25.08
CA TYR A 355 -6.56 5.64 25.92
C TYR A 355 -6.49 4.86 27.23
N LEU A 356 -6.00 3.61 27.19
CA LEU A 356 -5.85 2.77 28.37
C LEU A 356 -4.45 2.82 28.99
N HIS A 357 -3.46 3.38 28.28
CA HIS A 357 -2.06 3.45 28.70
C HIS A 357 -1.47 2.08 29.14
N LEU A 358 -1.87 0.98 28.49
CA LEU A 358 -1.47 -0.37 28.91
C LEU A 358 -0.01 -0.73 28.60
N PHE A 359 0.63 0.02 27.70
CA PHE A 359 1.96 -0.30 27.15
C PHE A 359 3.04 0.73 27.51
N VAL A 360 2.74 1.69 28.40
CA VAL A 360 3.63 2.81 28.76
C VAL A 360 4.08 2.72 30.20
#